data_AF-D3RQ03-F1
#
_entry.id   AF-D3RQ03-F1
#
_cell.length_a   1.000
_cell.length_b   1.000
_cell.length_c   1.000
_cell.angle_alpha   90.00
_cell.angle_beta   90.00
_cell.angle_gamma   90.00
#
_symmetry.space_group_name_H-M   'P 1'
#
loop_
_entity.id
_entity.type
_entity.pdbx_description
1 polymer ?
#
loop_
_entity_poly.entity_id
_entity_poly.type
_entity_poly.pdbx_seq_one_letter_code
_entity_poly.pdbx_strand_id
1 'polypeptide(L)'
;MTKLLTWHDEWSLDIELLDQDHRALIEQLADICLRFCPEASHGRSGDANALLDALTRLGESMRAHFQREEAFMRSFDYEGIGEHQCEHAVLMAEFTALLREWREEGLTVFDETSQGIIRDWLLAHVLGADRHFAETYFNLFGGGAPESLGTMRLYQSSYRASRR
;
A
#
# COMPACT_ATOMS: atom_id res chain seq x y z
N MET A 1 11.25 -6.05 18.24
CA MET A 1 11.04 -4.58 18.15
C MET A 1 10.52 -4.31 16.76
N THR A 2 9.22 -4.09 16.65
CA THR A 2 8.56 -3.76 15.39
C THR A 2 9.23 -2.53 14.81
N LYS A 3 9.90 -2.68 13.66
CA LYS A 3 10.48 -1.55 12.95
C LYS A 3 9.30 -0.70 12.47
N LEU A 4 9.08 0.45 13.10
CA LEU A 4 7.92 1.30 12.81
C LEU A 4 7.96 1.66 11.33
N LEU A 5 6.93 1.30 10.59
CA LEU A 5 6.80 1.69 9.19
C LEU A 5 6.71 3.22 9.14
N THR A 6 7.66 3.86 8.49
CA THR A 6 7.77 5.33 8.44
C THR A 6 7.96 5.73 6.99
N TRP A 7 7.31 6.82 6.56
CA TRP A 7 7.49 7.36 5.22
C TRP A 7 8.96 7.76 4.99
N HIS A 8 9.46 7.49 3.79
CA HIS A 8 10.77 7.94 3.34
C HIS A 8 10.59 8.76 2.06
N ASP A 9 11.26 9.90 1.94
CA ASP A 9 11.15 10.76 0.75
C ASP A 9 11.62 10.06 -0.54
N GLU A 10 12.43 9.00 -0.42
CA GLU A 10 12.79 8.10 -1.54
C GLU A 10 11.60 7.33 -2.13
N TRP A 11 10.43 7.35 -1.48
CA TRP A 11 9.19 6.76 -1.98
C TRP A 11 8.32 7.75 -2.74
N SER A 12 8.71 9.03 -2.75
CA SER A 12 8.05 10.10 -3.49
C SER A 12 7.88 9.72 -4.96
N LEU A 13 6.71 10.04 -5.50
CA LEU A 13 6.43 10.11 -6.92
C LEU A 13 6.73 11.50 -7.50
N ASP A 14 7.03 12.48 -6.63
CA ASP A 14 7.08 13.91 -6.95
C ASP A 14 5.73 14.46 -7.47
N ILE A 15 4.65 13.79 -7.08
CA ILE A 15 3.27 14.18 -7.38
C ILE A 15 2.60 14.41 -6.03
N GLU A 16 2.65 15.65 -5.55
CA GLU A 16 2.26 16.08 -4.20
C GLU A 16 0.93 15.46 -3.72
N LEU A 17 -0.10 15.43 -4.57
CA LEU A 17 -1.41 14.88 -4.20
C LEU A 17 -1.37 13.37 -3.92
N LEU A 18 -0.55 12.63 -4.67
CA LEU A 18 -0.42 11.17 -4.52
C LEU A 18 0.56 10.85 -3.38
N ASP A 19 1.62 11.63 -3.21
CA ASP A 19 2.54 11.49 -2.08
C ASP A 19 1.83 11.73 -0.74
N GLN A 20 0.88 12.67 -0.69
CA GLN A 20 0.04 12.88 0.49
C GLN A 20 -0.82 11.66 0.80
N ASP A 21 -1.39 11.01 -0.22
CA ASP A 21 -2.15 9.78 -0.03
C ASP A 21 -1.27 8.63 0.46
N HIS A 22 -0.11 8.42 -0.16
CA HIS A 22 0.81 7.36 0.24
C HIS A 22 1.31 7.56 1.68
N ARG A 23 1.69 8.80 2.05
CA ARG A 23 2.04 9.15 3.44
C ARG A 23 0.91 8.79 4.41
N ALA A 24 -0.32 9.17 4.09
CA ALA A 24 -1.48 8.89 4.94
C ALA A 24 -1.74 7.37 5.08
N LEU A 25 -1.59 6.59 4.02
CA LEU A 25 -1.73 5.13 4.06
C LEU A 25 -0.65 4.47 4.92
N ILE A 26 0.60 4.92 4.78
CA ILE A 26 1.75 4.45 5.54
C ILE A 26 1.59 4.77 7.03
N GLU A 27 1.18 5.99 7.36
CA GLU A 27 0.89 6.43 8.73
C GLU A 27 -0.27 5.65 9.35
N GLN A 28 -1.35 5.44 8.59
CA GLN A 28 -2.50 4.65 9.04
C GLN A 28 -2.11 3.19 9.33
N LEU A 29 -1.31 2.56 8.46
CA LEU A 29 -0.80 1.22 8.70
C LEU A 29 0.13 1.18 9.92
N ALA A 30 1.00 2.19 10.09
CA ALA A 30 1.87 2.29 11.25
C ALA A 30 1.10 2.40 12.58
N ASP A 31 0.02 3.19 12.62
CA ASP A 31 -0.89 3.29 13.78
C ASP A 31 -1.51 1.92 14.11
N ILE A 32 -2.00 1.20 13.10
CA ILE A 32 -2.58 -0.15 13.27
C ILE A 32 -1.52 -1.10 13.84
N CYS A 33 -0.31 -1.13 13.25
CA CYS A 33 0.79 -1.95 13.74
C CYS A 33 1.10 -1.67 15.22
N LEU A 34 1.17 -0.39 15.61
CA LEU A 34 1.50 0.01 16.98
C LEU A 34 0.39 -0.37 17.98
N ARG A 35 -0.87 -0.20 17.61
CA ARG A 35 -2.02 -0.44 18.50
C ARG A 35 -2.33 -1.91 18.71
N PHE A 36 -2.04 -2.74 17.71
CA PHE A 36 -2.41 -4.15 17.70
C PHE A 36 -1.21 -5.10 17.70
N CYS A 37 0.02 -4.61 17.93
CA CYS A 37 1.19 -5.47 18.07
C CYS A 37 1.06 -6.44 19.26
N PRO A 38 1.85 -7.53 19.29
CA PRO A 38 1.84 -8.49 20.39
C PRO A 38 2.09 -7.88 21.76
N GLU A 39 2.87 -6.80 21.85
CA GLU A 39 3.17 -6.11 23.11
C GLU A 39 2.02 -5.21 23.60
N ALA A 40 1.17 -4.73 22.70
CA ALA A 40 0.04 -3.84 23.01
C ALA A 40 -1.28 -4.59 23.22
N SER A 41 -1.49 -5.66 22.45
CA SER A 41 -2.72 -6.47 22.50
C SER A 41 -2.59 -7.60 23.53
N HIS A 42 -3.58 -7.73 24.42
CA HIS A 42 -3.63 -8.81 25.41
C HIS A 42 -4.48 -10.00 24.93
N GLY A 43 -4.79 -10.08 23.63
CA GLY A 43 -5.55 -11.18 23.04
C GLY A 43 -7.01 -11.23 23.47
N ARG A 44 -7.63 -10.08 23.80
CA ARG A 44 -9.04 -10.05 24.23
C ARG A 44 -9.95 -10.05 23.00
N SER A 45 -11.14 -10.66 23.09
CA SER A 45 -12.09 -10.72 21.97
C SER A 45 -12.54 -9.34 21.45
N GLY A 46 -12.48 -8.29 22.28
CA GLY A 46 -12.73 -6.91 21.86
C GLY A 46 -11.64 -6.33 20.94
N ASP A 47 -10.41 -6.84 21.07
CA ASP A 47 -9.26 -6.39 20.29
C ASP A 47 -9.36 -6.89 18.83
N ALA A 48 -9.94 -8.09 18.61
CA ALA A 48 -10.17 -8.64 17.27
C ALA A 48 -11.11 -7.78 16.42
N ASN A 49 -12.28 -7.40 16.96
CA ASN A 49 -13.21 -6.54 16.23
C ASN A 49 -12.59 -5.16 15.94
N ALA A 50 -11.88 -4.59 16.91
CA ALA A 50 -11.22 -3.30 16.74
C ALA A 50 -10.10 -3.33 15.67
N LEU A 51 -9.33 -4.42 15.61
CA LEU A 51 -8.32 -4.65 14.57
C LEU A 51 -8.96 -4.75 13.18
N LEU A 52 -9.97 -5.61 13.04
CA LEU A 52 -10.69 -5.78 11.76
C LEU A 52 -11.34 -4.48 11.28
N ASP A 53 -11.92 -3.69 12.19
CA ASP A 53 -12.50 -2.38 11.86
C ASP A 53 -11.41 -1.39 11.40
N ALA A 54 -10.23 -1.41 12.05
CA ALA A 54 -9.12 -0.53 11.67
C ALA A 54 -8.55 -0.90 10.29
N LEU A 55 -8.40 -2.20 10.02
CA LEU A 55 -7.98 -2.69 8.71
C LEU A 55 -9.04 -2.46 7.63
N THR A 56 -10.33 -2.57 7.96
CA THR A 56 -11.41 -2.23 7.01
C THR A 56 -11.32 -0.76 6.58
N ARG A 57 -11.08 0.15 7.54
CA ARG A 57 -10.84 1.57 7.24
C ARG A 57 -9.59 1.79 6.40
N LEU A 58 -8.52 1.00 6.60
CA LEU A 58 -7.34 1.05 5.73
C LEU A 58 -7.71 0.65 4.29
N GLY A 59 -8.51 -0.40 4.11
CA GLY A 59 -9.05 -0.80 2.81
C GLY A 59 -9.86 0.29 2.11
N GLU A 60 -10.66 1.05 2.87
CA GLU A 60 -11.39 2.19 2.34
C GLU A 60 -10.48 3.33 1.88
N SER A 61 -9.44 3.65 2.67
CA SER A 61 -8.41 4.63 2.30
C SER A 61 -7.68 4.23 1.02
N MET A 62 -7.26 2.96 0.91
CA MET A 62 -6.57 2.43 -0.28
C MET A 62 -7.46 2.54 -1.53
N ARG A 63 -8.73 2.15 -1.43
CA ARG A 63 -9.68 2.27 -2.54
C ARG A 63 -9.86 3.73 -2.99
N ALA A 64 -9.91 4.67 -2.04
CA ALA A 64 -10.05 6.10 -2.37
C ALA A 64 -8.79 6.64 -3.07
N HIS A 65 -7.60 6.20 -2.62
CA HIS A 65 -6.33 6.52 -3.25
C HIS A 65 -6.25 5.97 -4.68
N PHE A 66 -6.54 4.67 -4.88
CA PHE A 66 -6.57 4.05 -6.22
C PHE A 66 -7.51 4.78 -7.20
N GLN A 67 -8.67 5.24 -6.73
CA GLN A 67 -9.58 6.03 -7.56
C GLN A 67 -8.97 7.38 -7.98
N ARG A 68 -8.19 8.03 -7.11
CA ARG A 68 -7.49 9.28 -7.43
C ARG A 68 -6.35 9.06 -8.41
N GLU A 69 -5.57 8.00 -8.23
CA GLU A 69 -4.52 7.62 -9.20
C GLU A 69 -5.10 7.30 -10.57
N GLU A 70 -6.18 6.53 -10.63
CA GLU A 70 -6.84 6.24 -11.90
C GLU A 70 -7.42 7.48 -12.56
N ALA A 71 -7.95 8.43 -11.78
CA ALA A 71 -8.39 9.72 -12.33
C ALA A 71 -7.21 10.52 -12.86
N PHE A 72 -6.07 10.51 -12.16
CA PHE A 72 -4.83 11.13 -12.60
C PHE A 72 -4.32 10.49 -13.90
N MET A 73 -4.22 9.16 -13.97
CA MET A 73 -3.83 8.42 -15.17
C MET A 73 -4.73 8.70 -16.38
N ARG A 74 -6.05 8.79 -16.18
CA ARG A 74 -7.00 9.18 -17.25
C ARG A 74 -6.77 10.61 -17.74
N SER A 75 -6.33 11.51 -16.88
CA SER A 75 -6.18 12.93 -17.25
C SER A 75 -5.10 13.19 -18.29
N PHE A 76 -4.17 12.26 -18.47
CA PHE A 76 -3.10 12.34 -19.46
C PHE A 76 -3.04 11.16 -20.44
N ASP A 77 -4.13 10.39 -20.53
CA ASP A 77 -4.26 9.23 -21.42
C ASP A 77 -3.14 8.17 -21.23
N TYR A 78 -2.84 7.82 -19.98
CA TYR A 78 -1.83 6.80 -19.69
C TYR A 78 -2.17 5.44 -20.32
N GLU A 79 -1.32 4.97 -21.23
CA GLU A 79 -1.52 3.72 -21.98
C GLU A 79 -1.62 2.49 -21.06
N GLY A 80 -0.87 2.48 -19.95
CA GLY A 80 -0.82 1.39 -18.98
C GLY A 80 -2.00 1.32 -18.01
N ILE A 81 -3.00 2.20 -18.09
CA ILE A 81 -4.08 2.29 -17.10
C ILE A 81 -4.83 0.97 -16.90
N GLY A 82 -5.05 0.19 -17.97
CA GLY A 82 -5.78 -1.08 -17.87
C GLY A 82 -5.04 -2.13 -17.04
N GLU A 83 -3.71 -2.17 -17.14
CA GLU A 83 -2.87 -3.07 -16.33
C GLU A 83 -2.85 -2.60 -14.88
N HIS A 84 -2.70 -1.29 -14.64
CA HIS A 84 -2.68 -0.71 -13.30
C HIS A 84 -4.01 -0.92 -12.55
N GLN A 85 -5.14 -0.75 -13.23
CA GLN A 85 -6.47 -1.06 -12.66
C GLN A 85 -6.66 -2.54 -12.33
N CYS A 86 -6.10 -3.43 -13.16
CA CYS A 86 -6.12 -4.86 -12.89
C CYS A 86 -5.31 -5.17 -11.63
N GLU A 87 -4.14 -4.53 -11.47
CA GLU A 87 -3.34 -4.64 -10.26
C GLU A 87 -4.16 -4.18 -9.04
N HIS A 88 -4.74 -2.96 -9.04
CA HIS A 88 -5.62 -2.49 -7.96
C HIS A 88 -6.74 -3.48 -7.60
N ALA A 89 -7.37 -4.10 -8.60
CA ALA A 89 -8.44 -5.06 -8.37
C ALA A 89 -7.94 -6.34 -7.68
N VAL A 90 -6.78 -6.87 -8.11
CA VAL A 90 -6.13 -8.03 -7.48
C VAL A 90 -5.72 -7.69 -6.05
N LEU A 91 -5.07 -6.54 -5.87
CA LEU A 91 -4.68 -5.97 -4.60
C LEU A 91 -5.87 -5.95 -3.62
N MET A 92 -6.99 -5.33 -4.00
CA MET A 92 -8.17 -5.25 -3.13
C MET A 92 -8.84 -6.60 -2.86
N ALA A 93 -8.79 -7.53 -3.83
CA ALA A 93 -9.32 -8.88 -3.66
C ALA A 93 -8.49 -9.67 -2.63
N GLU A 94 -7.17 -9.62 -2.71
CA GLU A 94 -6.25 -10.24 -1.74
C GLU A 94 -6.46 -9.67 -0.34
N PHE A 95 -6.53 -8.34 -0.22
CA PHE A 95 -6.79 -7.67 1.06
C PHE A 95 -8.14 -8.10 1.67
N THR A 96 -9.18 -8.17 0.86
CA THR A 96 -10.51 -8.61 1.31
C THR A 96 -10.52 -10.08 1.75
N ALA A 97 -9.76 -10.93 1.06
CA ALA A 97 -9.61 -12.34 1.43
C ALA A 97 -8.91 -12.48 2.79
N LEU A 98 -7.81 -11.75 3.01
CA LEU A 98 -7.11 -11.72 4.29
C LEU A 98 -8.01 -11.27 5.45
N LEU A 99 -8.82 -10.24 5.25
CA LEU A 99 -9.77 -9.79 6.28
C LEU A 99 -10.84 -10.83 6.63
N ARG A 100 -11.23 -11.66 5.67
CA ARG A 100 -12.17 -12.76 5.92
C ARG A 100 -11.50 -13.88 6.70
N GLU A 101 -10.30 -14.28 6.29
CA GLU A 101 -9.49 -15.29 6.97
C GLU A 101 -9.23 -14.88 8.43
N TRP A 102 -8.71 -13.68 8.67
CA TRP A 102 -8.44 -13.17 10.02
C TRP A 102 -9.70 -13.03 10.88
N ARG A 103 -10.86 -12.78 10.27
CA ARG A 103 -12.13 -12.79 10.98
C ARG A 103 -12.55 -14.19 11.40
N GLU A 104 -12.39 -15.18 10.52
CA GLU A 104 -12.73 -16.58 10.79
C GLU A 104 -11.80 -17.19 11.84
N GLU A 105 -10.51 -16.84 11.81
CA GLU A 105 -9.51 -17.25 12.79
C GLU A 105 -9.65 -16.52 14.14
N GLY A 106 -10.38 -15.41 14.17
CA GLY A 106 -10.50 -14.57 15.36
C GLY A 106 -9.18 -13.89 15.73
N LEU A 107 -8.45 -13.39 14.72
CA LEU A 107 -7.17 -12.72 14.91
C LEU A 107 -7.32 -11.53 15.88
N THR A 108 -6.68 -11.62 17.03
CA THR A 108 -6.69 -10.58 18.08
C THR A 108 -5.37 -9.79 18.16
N VAL A 109 -4.32 -10.29 17.50
CA VAL A 109 -2.98 -9.73 17.51
C VAL A 109 -2.51 -9.57 16.07
N PHE A 110 -2.05 -8.37 15.73
CA PHE A 110 -1.46 -8.08 14.44
C PHE A 110 0.05 -8.28 14.57
N ASP A 111 0.50 -9.52 14.37
CA ASP A 111 1.90 -9.91 14.52
C ASP A 111 2.80 -9.45 13.36
N GLU A 112 4.12 -9.64 13.50
CA GLU A 112 5.09 -9.22 12.47
C GLU A 112 4.83 -9.85 11.10
N THR A 113 4.30 -11.09 11.05
CA THR A 113 3.97 -11.76 9.80
C THR A 113 2.78 -11.09 9.11
N SER A 114 1.70 -10.85 9.84
CA SER A 114 0.49 -10.19 9.32
C SER A 114 0.77 -8.74 8.90
N GLN A 115 1.56 -8.03 9.69
CA GLN A 115 2.05 -6.68 9.38
C GLN A 115 2.89 -6.67 8.09
N GLY A 116 3.81 -7.63 7.96
CA GLY A 116 4.68 -7.76 6.80
C GLY A 116 3.90 -7.96 5.50
N ILE A 117 2.84 -8.77 5.52
CA ILE A 117 2.01 -9.02 4.34
C ILE A 117 1.43 -7.71 3.77
N ILE A 118 0.79 -6.89 4.60
CA ILE A 118 0.16 -5.64 4.15
C ILE A 118 1.23 -4.61 3.77
N ARG A 119 2.29 -4.47 4.58
CA ARG A 119 3.38 -3.52 4.34
C ARG A 119 4.08 -3.79 3.01
N ASP A 120 4.52 -5.03 2.81
CA ASP A 120 5.37 -5.38 1.67
C ASP A 120 4.59 -5.27 0.36
N TRP A 121 3.31 -5.63 0.39
CA TRP A 121 2.38 -5.44 -0.72
C TRP A 121 2.18 -3.96 -1.08
N LEU A 122 1.95 -3.10 -0.08
CA LEU A 122 1.70 -1.67 -0.31
C LEU A 122 2.95 -1.00 -0.89
N LEU A 123 4.12 -1.28 -0.31
CA LEU A 123 5.38 -0.73 -0.80
C LEU A 123 5.76 -1.27 -2.18
N ALA A 124 5.48 -2.54 -2.48
CA ALA A 124 5.75 -3.10 -3.80
C ALA A 124 4.93 -2.40 -4.90
N HIS A 125 3.67 -2.05 -4.61
CA HIS A 125 2.83 -1.30 -5.54
C HIS A 125 3.34 0.12 -5.75
N VAL A 126 3.52 0.88 -4.66
CA VAL A 126 4.01 2.28 -4.68
C VAL A 126 5.36 2.41 -5.40
N LEU A 127 6.32 1.56 -5.02
CA LEU A 127 7.68 1.63 -5.58
C LEU A 127 7.81 0.95 -6.96
N GLY A 128 6.74 0.29 -7.42
CA GLY A 128 6.70 -0.47 -8.66
C GLY A 128 5.80 0.20 -9.69
N ALA A 129 4.50 -0.07 -9.58
CA ALA A 129 3.49 0.39 -10.53
C ALA A 129 3.34 1.92 -10.49
N ASP A 130 3.25 2.51 -9.30
CA ASP A 130 2.95 3.95 -9.18
C ASP A 130 4.10 4.80 -9.68
N ARG A 131 5.32 4.42 -9.29
CA ARG A 131 6.56 4.99 -9.82
C ARG A 131 6.64 4.91 -11.34
N HIS A 132 6.21 3.81 -11.94
CA HIS A 132 6.29 3.64 -13.39
C HIS A 132 5.36 4.60 -14.16
N PHE A 133 4.12 4.82 -13.69
CA PHE A 133 3.27 5.83 -14.33
C PHE A 133 3.78 7.24 -14.05
N ALA A 134 4.33 7.51 -12.86
CA ALA A 134 4.89 8.81 -12.53
C ALA A 134 6.08 9.17 -13.43
N GLU A 135 7.00 8.22 -13.66
CA GLU A 135 8.09 8.36 -14.63
C GLU A 135 7.55 8.69 -16.04
N THR A 136 6.50 7.98 -16.46
CA THR A 136 5.87 8.22 -17.76
C THR A 136 5.28 9.63 -17.85
N TYR A 137 4.58 10.07 -16.80
CA TYR A 137 4.02 11.42 -16.72
C TYR A 137 5.11 12.49 -16.87
N PHE A 138 6.22 12.41 -16.14
CA PHE A 138 7.30 13.39 -16.24
C PHE A 138 8.07 13.34 -17.57
N ASN A 139 8.18 12.16 -18.19
CA ASN A 139 8.76 12.04 -19.53
C ASN A 139 7.89 12.74 -20.59
N LEU A 140 6.56 12.74 -20.43
CA LEU A 140 5.64 13.40 -21.36
C LEU A 140 5.51 14.90 -21.11
N PHE A 141 5.45 15.34 -19.85
CA PHE A 141 5.08 16.71 -19.49
C PHE A 141 6.15 17.50 -18.72
N GLY A 142 7.13 16.82 -18.13
CA GLY A 142 8.16 17.42 -17.24
C GLY A 142 9.52 17.67 -17.90
N GLY A 143 9.72 17.26 -19.15
CA GLY A 143 11.05 17.33 -19.80
C GLY A 143 12.01 16.20 -19.40
N GLY A 144 11.50 15.15 -18.75
CA GLY A 144 12.24 13.98 -18.27
C GLY A 144 11.86 13.60 -16.83
N ALA A 145 11.97 12.32 -16.48
CA ALA A 145 11.72 11.85 -15.11
C ALA A 145 12.70 12.47 -14.09
N PRO A 146 12.23 12.91 -12.91
CA PRO A 146 13.12 13.43 -11.86
C PRO A 146 14.10 12.36 -11.36
N GLU A 147 15.29 12.80 -10.92
CA GLU A 147 16.36 11.90 -10.47
C GLU A 147 15.92 10.99 -9.31
N SER A 148 14.97 11.45 -8.49
CA SER A 148 14.32 10.72 -7.39
C SER A 148 13.69 9.39 -7.82
N LEU A 149 13.16 9.30 -9.05
CA LEU A 149 12.49 8.10 -9.57
C LEU A 149 13.47 7.09 -10.16
N GLY A 150 14.65 7.54 -10.62
CA GLY A 150 15.62 6.69 -11.33
C GLY A 150 16.38 5.67 -10.45
N THR A 151 16.37 5.83 -9.13
CA THR A 151 17.35 5.18 -8.24
C THR A 151 16.97 3.79 -7.72
N MET A 152 15.77 3.25 -7.95
CA MET A 152 15.37 1.99 -7.29
C MET A 152 14.49 1.06 -8.12
N ARG A 153 15.11 0.36 -9.09
CA ARG A 153 14.48 -0.61 -10.01
C ARG A 153 14.33 -2.04 -9.47
N LEU A 154 14.38 -2.25 -8.15
CA LEU A 154 14.57 -3.59 -7.56
C LEU A 154 13.37 -4.17 -6.79
N TYR A 155 12.26 -3.46 -6.61
CA TYR A 155 11.17 -3.95 -5.74
C TYR A 155 10.14 -4.89 -6.43
N GLN A 156 10.02 -4.88 -7.76
CA GLN A 156 9.04 -5.71 -8.48
C GLN A 156 9.29 -7.24 -8.36
N SER A 157 10.51 -7.65 -8.02
CA SER A 157 10.95 -9.05 -8.12
C SER A 157 10.51 -9.93 -6.92
N SER A 158 10.39 -9.38 -5.71
CA SER A 158 10.21 -10.22 -4.51
C SER A 158 8.77 -10.63 -4.22
N TYR A 159 7.77 -9.76 -4.45
CA TYR A 159 6.38 -10.07 -4.07
C TYR A 159 5.71 -11.14 -4.96
N ARG A 160 5.85 -11.04 -6.30
CA ARG A 160 5.27 -12.04 -7.22
C ARG A 160 6.03 -13.38 -7.22
N ALA A 161 7.30 -13.39 -6.82
CA ALA A 161 8.13 -14.60 -6.82
C ALA A 161 7.98 -15.45 -5.56
N SER A 162 7.65 -14.86 -4.41
CA SER A 162 7.56 -15.58 -3.13
C SER A 162 6.25 -16.36 -2.92
N ARG A 163 5.33 -16.33 -3.89
CA ARG A 163 4.01 -17.00 -3.81
C ARG A 163 3.74 -18.00 -4.96
N ARG A 164 4.78 -18.49 -5.63
CA ARG A 164 4.70 -19.67 -6.52
C ARG A 164 5.05 -20.95 -5.77
#